data_AF-A0A7J6VQ77-F1
#
_entry.id   AF-A0A7J6VQ77-F1
#
_cell.length_a   1.000
_cell.length_b   1.000
_cell.length_c   1.000
_cell.angle_alpha   90.00
_cell.angle_beta   90.00
_cell.angle_gamma   90.00
#
_symmetry.space_group_name_H-M   'P 1'
#
loop_
_entity.id
_entity.type
_entity.pdbx_description
1 polymer ?
#
loop_
_entity_poly.entity_id
_entity_poly.type
_entity_poly.pdbx_seq_one_letter_code
_entity_poly.pdbx_strand_id
1 'polypeptide(L)'
;MSDSQNLSSSSSVVLQQILDLFVTAGYSESRNSNLSVTDLLTEGLAWCIAAAAAAAIDTTKNPNSPDVELVLNKSKVLEDIEAALRSIGCPYVLQARQIQELDYNGIYSVVQWVVDRIQTNTTKNKNEVSYVMREIEREEGIVEQLKKELEDAEHSIEILNANLNEQNMRIAHILNASQDLRVKLDKEGDKAVVERLTLLFESLKVLENKESDSRSYCKQNDSSPQDDVIRLEKEMLSYEASKSSFDDFGDFSCDPLEKLKSAKTVRAFCYLIFLLE
;
A
#
# COMPACT_ATOMS: atom_id res chain seq x y z
N MET A 1 40.75 66.74 -5.84
CA MET A 1 41.17 65.55 -6.63
C MET A 1 40.96 64.32 -5.76
N SER A 2 39.70 64.00 -5.43
CA SER A 2 39.37 62.93 -4.48
C SER A 2 38.17 62.05 -4.91
N ASP A 3 37.54 62.34 -6.04
CA ASP A 3 36.28 61.66 -6.44
C ASP A 3 36.49 60.45 -7.36
N SER A 4 37.71 60.18 -7.82
CA SER A 4 37.97 59.11 -8.79
C SER A 4 38.34 57.75 -8.17
N GLN A 5 38.46 57.66 -6.83
CA GLN A 5 38.81 56.39 -6.16
C GLN A 5 37.63 55.68 -5.46
N ASN A 6 36.46 56.31 -5.35
CA ASN A 6 35.27 55.68 -4.74
C ASN A 6 34.36 54.95 -5.74
N LEU A 7 34.51 55.18 -7.05
CA LEU A 7 33.63 54.61 -8.08
C LEU A 7 33.99 53.15 -8.44
N SER A 8 35.25 52.75 -8.24
CA SER A 8 35.73 51.39 -8.51
C SER A 8 35.31 50.37 -7.44
N SER A 9 35.11 50.80 -6.19
CA SER A 9 34.68 49.91 -5.11
C SER A 9 33.20 49.51 -5.21
N SER A 10 32.32 50.46 -5.56
CA SER A 10 30.87 50.21 -5.66
C SER A 10 30.50 49.27 -6.81
N SER A 11 31.12 49.43 -7.98
CA SER A 11 30.85 48.58 -9.16
C SER A 11 31.25 47.12 -8.93
N SER A 12 32.32 46.87 -8.17
CA SER A 12 32.74 45.51 -7.79
C SER A 12 31.75 44.83 -6.86
N VAL A 13 31.06 45.59 -6.00
CA VAL A 13 30.05 45.05 -5.08
C VAL A 13 28.79 44.64 -5.83
N VAL A 14 28.31 45.49 -6.76
CA VAL A 14 27.13 45.18 -7.58
C VAL A 14 27.38 43.98 -8.49
N LEU A 15 28.57 43.90 -9.10
CA LEU A 15 28.94 42.72 -9.89
C LEU A 15 28.86 41.43 -9.05
N GLN A 16 29.40 41.43 -7.83
CA GLN A 16 29.33 40.26 -6.96
C GLN A 16 27.87 39.88 -6.62
N GLN A 17 27.01 40.87 -6.38
CA GLN A 17 25.58 40.63 -6.15
C GLN A 17 24.89 40.02 -7.37
N ILE A 18 25.22 40.46 -8.59
CA ILE A 18 24.71 39.87 -9.83
C ILE A 18 25.14 38.41 -9.94
N LEU A 19 26.42 38.11 -9.67
CA LEU A 19 26.93 36.74 -9.72
C LEU A 19 26.28 35.84 -8.67
N ASP A 20 26.06 36.34 -7.46
CA ASP A 20 25.36 35.60 -6.40
C ASP A 20 23.89 35.35 -6.77
N LEU A 21 23.23 36.27 -7.47
CA LEU A 21 21.90 36.04 -8.04
C LEU A 21 21.91 34.92 -9.09
N PHE A 22 22.92 34.88 -9.96
CA PHE A 22 23.07 33.78 -10.92
C PHE A 22 23.26 32.43 -10.23
N VAL A 23 24.09 32.35 -9.20
CA VAL A 23 24.23 31.14 -8.36
C VAL A 23 22.86 30.73 -7.80
N THR A 24 22.12 31.71 -7.27
CA THR A 24 20.80 31.48 -6.67
C THR A 24 19.77 30.98 -7.69
N ALA A 25 19.88 31.38 -8.96
CA ALA A 25 19.08 30.85 -10.06
C ALA A 25 19.55 29.47 -10.55
N GLY A 26 20.68 28.96 -10.07
CA GLY A 26 21.24 27.66 -10.44
C GLY A 26 22.33 27.71 -11.52
N TYR A 27 22.91 28.88 -11.82
CA TYR A 27 24.08 28.99 -12.69
C TYR A 27 25.37 28.64 -11.94
N SER A 28 25.90 27.44 -12.17
CA SER A 28 27.11 26.96 -11.50
C SER A 28 28.41 27.61 -12.00
N GLU A 29 28.43 28.18 -13.22
CA GLU A 29 29.64 28.74 -13.83
C GLU A 29 29.89 30.23 -13.53
N SER A 30 29.04 30.85 -12.71
CA SER A 30 29.17 32.24 -12.22
C SER A 30 30.50 32.58 -11.53
N ARG A 31 31.31 31.58 -11.17
CA ARG A 31 32.62 31.73 -10.51
C ARG A 31 33.80 31.40 -11.42
N ASN A 32 33.57 31.16 -12.71
CA ASN A 32 34.61 30.75 -13.63
C ASN A 32 35.57 31.92 -13.94
N SER A 33 36.79 31.86 -13.41
CA SER A 33 37.80 32.92 -13.52
C SER A 33 38.44 33.05 -14.90
N ASN A 34 38.08 32.18 -15.85
CA ASN A 34 38.66 32.13 -17.18
C ASN A 34 37.90 32.97 -18.22
N LEU A 35 36.75 33.54 -17.85
CA LEU A 35 35.90 34.35 -18.75
C LEU A 35 36.08 35.84 -18.50
N SER A 36 35.87 36.65 -19.55
CA SER A 36 35.75 38.10 -19.36
C SER A 36 34.46 38.42 -18.61
N VAL A 37 34.42 39.53 -17.86
CA VAL A 37 33.22 39.95 -17.10
C VAL A 37 32.00 40.08 -18.02
N THR A 38 32.19 40.56 -19.25
CA THR A 38 31.13 40.67 -20.25
C THR A 38 30.64 39.29 -20.70
N ASP A 39 31.52 38.32 -20.92
CA ASP A 39 31.14 36.96 -21.33
C ASP A 39 30.40 36.25 -20.18
N LEU A 40 30.91 36.37 -18.96
CA LEU A 40 30.29 35.83 -17.76
C LEU A 40 28.86 36.37 -17.53
N LEU A 41 28.65 37.67 -17.72
CA LEU A 41 27.33 38.29 -17.63
C LEU A 41 26.41 37.85 -18.77
N THR A 42 26.95 37.70 -19.99
CA THR A 42 26.19 37.26 -21.16
C THR A 42 25.70 35.82 -20.99
N GLU A 43 26.58 34.92 -20.55
CA GLU A 43 26.25 33.51 -20.31
C GLU A 43 25.29 33.36 -19.13
N GLY A 44 25.53 34.07 -18.02
CA GLY A 44 24.64 34.04 -16.85
C GLY A 44 23.23 34.58 -17.16
N LEU A 45 23.13 35.67 -17.93
CA LEU A 45 21.86 36.21 -18.42
C LEU A 45 21.15 35.23 -19.35
N ALA A 46 21.86 34.68 -20.33
CA ALA A 46 21.31 33.71 -21.26
C ALA A 46 20.75 32.49 -20.52
N TRP A 47 21.47 32.01 -19.50
CA TRP A 47 21.00 30.89 -18.68
C TRP A 47 19.75 31.23 -17.86
N CYS A 48 19.74 32.38 -17.18
CA CYS A 48 18.57 32.80 -16.41
C CYS A 48 17.32 32.97 -17.29
N ILE A 49 17.48 33.54 -18.49
CA ILE A 49 16.39 33.69 -19.45
C ILE A 49 15.88 32.33 -19.93
N ALA A 50 16.79 31.41 -20.29
CA ALA A 50 16.41 30.05 -20.69
C ALA A 50 15.68 29.32 -19.56
N ALA A 51 16.16 29.41 -18.32
CA ALA A 51 15.51 28.82 -17.15
C ALA A 51 14.12 29.44 -16.89
N ALA A 52 13.98 30.76 -17.02
CA ALA A 52 12.70 31.45 -16.85
C ALA A 52 11.69 31.11 -17.96
N ALA A 53 12.16 30.93 -19.19
CA ALA A 53 11.34 30.49 -20.33
C ALA A 53 10.91 29.03 -20.17
N ALA A 54 11.83 28.12 -19.80
CA ALA A 54 11.51 26.72 -19.54
C ALA A 54 10.48 26.57 -18.41
N ALA A 55 10.58 27.39 -17.37
CA ALA A 55 9.62 27.42 -16.28
C ALA A 55 8.23 27.99 -16.69
N ALA A 56 8.11 28.61 -17.86
CA ALA A 56 6.86 29.16 -18.38
C ALA A 56 6.19 28.25 -19.45
N ILE A 57 6.92 27.27 -19.99
CA ILE A 57 6.36 26.31 -20.95
C ILE A 57 5.53 25.29 -20.18
N ASP A 58 4.22 25.47 -20.23
CA ASP A 58 3.23 24.46 -19.91
C ASP A 58 3.51 23.21 -20.76
N THR A 59 3.88 22.11 -20.11
CA THR A 59 4.31 20.84 -20.73
C THR A 59 3.15 20.14 -21.41
N THR A 60 2.70 20.68 -22.55
CA THR A 60 1.79 20.01 -23.49
C THR A 60 2.30 20.02 -24.93
N LYS A 61 3.53 20.48 -25.21
CA LYS A 61 4.11 20.44 -26.56
C LYS A 61 5.54 19.87 -26.58
N ASN A 62 5.60 18.61 -27.03
CA ASN A 62 6.63 17.91 -27.81
C ASN A 62 8.13 18.24 -27.54
N PRO A 63 8.94 17.30 -27.03
CA PRO A 63 10.37 17.51 -26.72
C PRO A 63 11.31 17.43 -27.93
N ASN A 64 10.84 17.62 -29.16
CA ASN A 64 11.69 17.53 -30.35
C ASN A 64 12.19 18.91 -30.86
N SER A 65 13.30 19.34 -30.24
CA SER A 65 14.40 20.17 -30.78
C SER A 65 14.24 21.73 -30.85
N PRO A 66 15.36 22.48 -30.93
CA PRO A 66 16.75 22.01 -31.01
C PRO A 66 17.68 22.53 -29.91
N ASP A 67 18.75 21.76 -29.72
CA ASP A 67 20.00 22.19 -29.10
C ASP A 67 20.36 23.62 -29.52
N VAL A 68 20.52 24.50 -28.52
CA VAL A 68 21.10 25.83 -28.74
C VAL A 68 22.61 25.64 -28.81
N GLU A 69 23.09 25.13 -29.94
CA GLU A 69 24.50 25.22 -30.30
C GLU A 69 24.79 26.69 -30.66
N LEU A 70 25.31 27.44 -29.68
CA LEU A 70 25.71 28.85 -29.81
C LEU A 70 26.94 28.95 -30.73
N VAL A 71 26.71 29.03 -32.05
CA VAL A 71 27.75 29.41 -33.02
C VAL A 71 28.04 30.90 -32.89
N LEU A 72 29.30 31.23 -32.59
CA LEU A 72 29.81 32.55 -32.24
C LEU A 72 29.47 33.66 -33.25
N ASN A 73 28.62 34.59 -32.81
CA ASN A 73 28.68 36.02 -33.16
C ASN A 73 28.25 36.82 -31.92
N LYS A 74 29.19 37.36 -31.15
CA LYS A 74 28.95 38.02 -29.85
C LYS A 74 27.90 39.14 -29.90
N SER A 75 27.81 39.88 -31.02
CA SER A 75 26.78 40.90 -31.23
C SER A 75 25.38 40.30 -31.39
N LYS A 76 25.27 39.15 -32.06
CA LYS A 76 23.99 38.48 -32.30
C LYS A 76 23.44 37.87 -31.01
N VAL A 77 24.31 37.28 -30.19
CA VAL A 77 23.92 36.73 -28.87
C VAL A 77 23.33 37.80 -27.96
N LEU A 78 23.89 39.01 -27.94
CA LEU A 78 23.37 40.10 -27.11
C LEU A 78 22.02 40.62 -27.62
N GLU A 79 21.82 40.70 -28.94
CA GLU A 79 20.52 41.05 -29.54
C GLU A 79 19.46 39.97 -29.27
N ASP A 80 19.87 38.69 -29.32
CA ASP A 80 19.02 37.54 -28.99
C ASP A 80 18.59 37.58 -27.51
N ILE A 81 19.48 37.99 -26.60
CA ILE A 81 19.16 38.23 -25.18
C ILE A 81 18.07 39.31 -25.04
N GLU A 82 18.17 40.43 -25.76
CA GLU A 82 17.12 41.46 -25.71
C GLU A 82 15.77 40.93 -26.20
N ALA A 83 15.78 40.18 -27.31
CA ALA A 83 14.57 39.59 -27.88
C ALA A 83 13.95 38.57 -26.92
N ALA A 84 14.78 37.76 -26.26
CA ALA A 84 14.33 36.76 -25.29
C ALA A 84 13.81 37.41 -23.99
N LEU A 85 14.41 38.51 -23.52
CA LEU A 85 13.86 39.30 -22.40
C LEU A 85 12.46 39.85 -22.71
N ARG A 86 12.23 40.31 -23.96
CA ARG A 86 10.89 40.73 -24.41
C ARG A 86 9.91 39.56 -24.47
N SER A 87 10.34 38.38 -24.95
CA SER A 87 9.45 37.22 -25.07
C SER A 87 9.01 36.66 -23.71
N ILE A 88 9.85 36.74 -22.68
CA ILE A 88 9.47 36.38 -21.30
C ILE A 88 8.70 37.49 -20.57
N GLY A 89 8.53 38.67 -21.19
CA GLY A 89 7.76 39.80 -20.66
C GLY A 89 8.49 40.60 -19.59
N CYS A 90 9.82 40.74 -19.68
CA CYS A 90 10.61 41.56 -18.75
C CYS A 90 10.19 43.03 -18.84
N PRO A 91 9.87 43.71 -17.72
CA PRO A 91 9.49 45.12 -17.72
C PRO A 91 10.69 46.07 -17.88
N TYR A 92 11.92 45.56 -17.71
CA TYR A 92 13.15 46.32 -17.81
C TYR A 92 13.75 46.16 -19.21
N VAL A 93 14.04 47.29 -19.87
CA VAL A 93 14.70 47.31 -21.18
C VAL A 93 16.21 47.24 -20.96
N LEU A 94 16.81 46.11 -21.31
CA LEU A 94 18.26 45.94 -21.34
C LEU A 94 18.72 45.97 -22.80
N GLN A 95 19.71 46.80 -23.11
CA GLN A 95 20.31 46.86 -24.44
C GLN A 95 21.67 46.14 -24.49
N ALA A 96 22.03 45.58 -25.65
CA ALA A 96 23.32 44.96 -25.91
C ALA A 96 24.50 45.87 -25.54
N ARG A 97 24.34 47.18 -25.79
CA ARG A 97 25.33 48.20 -25.42
C ARG A 97 25.54 48.29 -23.90
N GLN A 98 24.48 48.16 -23.09
CA GLN A 98 24.58 48.22 -21.63
C GLN A 98 25.35 47.02 -21.05
N ILE A 99 25.24 45.85 -21.68
CA ILE A 99 26.01 44.67 -21.29
C ILE A 99 27.49 44.84 -21.68
N GLN A 100 27.76 45.39 -22.87
CA GLN A 100 29.12 45.67 -23.34
C GLN A 100 29.82 46.77 -22.52
N GLU A 101 29.09 47.81 -22.13
CA GLU A 101 29.57 48.93 -21.33
C GLU A 101 29.58 48.64 -19.83
N LEU A 102 29.16 47.43 -19.42
CA LEU A 102 29.11 46.98 -18.03
C LEU A 102 28.26 47.91 -17.13
N ASP A 103 27.08 48.29 -17.61
CA ASP A 103 26.08 49.03 -16.84
C ASP A 103 25.43 48.11 -15.78
N TYR A 104 26.15 47.90 -14.67
CA TYR A 104 25.76 46.97 -13.62
C TYR A 104 24.38 47.27 -13.01
N ASN A 105 23.93 48.52 -12.98
CA ASN A 105 22.63 48.88 -12.40
C ASN A 105 21.46 48.40 -13.26
N GLY A 106 21.57 48.58 -14.58
CA GLY A 106 20.59 48.08 -15.54
C GLY A 106 20.57 46.55 -15.57
N ILE A 107 21.75 45.92 -15.57
CA ILE A 107 21.90 44.47 -15.55
C ILE A 107 21.32 43.87 -14.26
N TYR A 108 21.65 44.45 -13.10
CA TYR A 108 21.17 43.97 -11.81
C TYR A 108 19.65 43.94 -11.72
N SER A 109 18.97 45.00 -12.18
CA SER A 109 17.51 45.10 -12.15
C SER A 109 16.84 43.98 -12.96
N VAL A 110 17.42 43.66 -14.13
CA VAL A 110 16.94 42.59 -15.01
C VAL A 110 17.19 41.23 -14.37
N VAL A 111 18.41 40.98 -13.89
CA VAL A 111 18.78 39.70 -13.26
C VAL A 111 17.91 39.42 -12.04
N GLN A 112 17.71 40.41 -11.16
CA GLN A 112 16.87 40.28 -9.99
C GLN A 112 15.44 39.86 -10.37
N TRP A 113 14.86 40.49 -11.40
CA TRP A 113 13.52 40.14 -11.88
C TRP A 113 13.45 38.74 -12.49
N VAL A 114 14.43 38.36 -13.31
CA VAL A 114 14.45 37.02 -13.93
C VAL A 114 14.60 35.93 -12.86
N VAL A 115 15.48 36.13 -11.87
CA VAL A 115 15.68 35.19 -10.76
C VAL A 115 14.40 35.04 -9.92
N ASP A 116 13.73 36.13 -9.57
CA ASP A 116 12.44 36.10 -8.85
C ASP A 116 11.37 35.33 -9.64
N ARG A 117 11.31 35.53 -10.96
CA ARG A 117 10.41 34.80 -11.84
C ARG A 117 10.69 33.30 -11.88
N ILE A 118 11.97 32.88 -11.94
CA ILE A 118 12.36 31.46 -11.89
C ILE A 118 11.91 30.83 -10.56
N GLN A 119 12.14 31.52 -9.45
CA GLN A 119 11.80 31.01 -8.11
C GLN A 119 10.29 30.89 -7.89
N THR A 120 9.52 31.90 -8.30
CA THR A 120 8.06 31.88 -8.18
C THR A 120 7.42 30.78 -9.03
N ASN A 121 7.92 30.52 -10.24
CA ASN A 121 7.43 29.40 -11.06
C ASN A 121 7.86 28.05 -10.49
N THR A 122 9.11 27.92 -10.04
CA THR A 122 9.62 26.68 -9.44
C THR A 122 8.85 26.30 -8.18
N THR A 123 8.47 27.28 -7.35
CA THR A 123 7.69 27.05 -6.13
C THR A 123 6.25 26.65 -6.45
N LYS A 124 5.59 27.28 -7.43
CA LYS A 124 4.27 26.84 -7.92
C LYS A 124 4.32 25.40 -8.43
N ASN A 125 5.27 25.09 -9.31
CA ASN A 125 5.42 23.74 -9.86
C ASN A 125 5.70 22.71 -8.76
N LYS A 126 6.53 23.03 -7.76
CA LYS A 126 6.77 22.14 -6.61
C LYS A 126 5.49 21.89 -5.80
N ASN A 127 4.65 22.90 -5.61
CA ASN A 127 3.40 22.75 -4.88
C ASN A 127 2.39 21.90 -5.67
N GLU A 128 2.30 22.09 -6.98
CA GLU A 128 1.45 21.29 -7.87
C GLU A 128 1.93 19.84 -7.91
N VAL A 129 3.23 19.60 -8.10
CA VAL A 129 3.82 18.25 -8.06
C VAL A 129 3.59 17.60 -6.71
N SER A 130 3.75 18.33 -5.60
CA SER A 130 3.49 17.80 -4.26
C SER A 130 2.00 17.46 -4.06
N TYR A 131 1.09 18.25 -4.61
CA TYR A 131 -0.33 17.95 -4.58
C TYR A 131 -0.64 16.67 -5.37
N VAL A 132 -0.19 16.58 -6.62
CA VAL A 132 -0.41 15.43 -7.50
C VAL A 132 0.20 14.16 -6.91
N MET A 133 1.40 14.24 -6.33
CA MET A 133 2.05 13.08 -5.72
C MET A 133 1.24 12.51 -4.55
N ARG A 134 0.67 13.35 -3.69
CA ARG A 134 -0.23 12.89 -2.61
C ARG A 134 -1.53 12.29 -3.14
N GLU A 135 -2.02 12.78 -4.27
CA GLU A 135 -3.21 12.23 -4.92
C GLU A 135 -2.94 10.82 -5.45
N ILE A 136 -1.81 10.65 -6.15
CA ILE A 136 -1.34 9.35 -6.67
C ILE A 136 -1.15 8.36 -5.53
N GLU A 137 -0.43 8.74 -4.46
CA GLU A 137 -0.20 7.85 -3.31
C GLU A 137 -1.51 7.36 -2.67
N ARG A 138 -2.54 8.21 -2.65
CA ARG A 138 -3.86 7.83 -2.13
C ARG A 138 -4.57 6.85 -3.05
N GLU A 139 -4.57 7.12 -4.34
CA GLU A 139 -5.17 6.24 -5.35
C GLU A 139 -4.46 4.87 -5.38
N GLU A 140 -3.13 4.84 -5.29
CA GLU A 140 -2.35 3.61 -5.17
C GLU A 140 -2.76 2.78 -3.95
N GLY A 141 -2.97 3.44 -2.80
CA GLY A 141 -3.47 2.76 -1.60
C GLY A 141 -4.86 2.13 -1.78
N ILE A 142 -5.75 2.78 -2.52
CA ILE A 142 -7.08 2.25 -2.83
C ILE A 142 -6.97 1.04 -3.78
N VAL A 143 -6.12 1.13 -4.80
CA VAL A 143 -5.90 0.04 -5.76
C VAL A 143 -5.35 -1.19 -5.06
N GLU A 144 -4.38 -1.03 -4.14
CA GLU A 144 -3.81 -2.15 -3.41
C GLU A 144 -4.85 -2.84 -2.51
N GLN A 145 -5.71 -2.04 -1.84
CA GLN A 145 -6.81 -2.59 -1.05
C GLN A 145 -7.81 -3.38 -1.90
N LEU A 146 -8.22 -2.83 -3.05
CA LEU A 146 -9.15 -3.52 -3.97
C LEU A 146 -8.53 -4.79 -4.55
N LYS A 147 -7.23 -4.78 -4.84
CA LYS A 147 -6.51 -5.96 -5.33
C LYS A 147 -6.53 -7.08 -4.30
N LYS A 148 -6.31 -6.77 -3.02
CA LYS A 148 -6.40 -7.75 -1.95
C LYS A 148 -7.82 -8.32 -1.81
N GLU A 149 -8.84 -7.47 -1.85
CA GLU A 149 -10.24 -7.91 -1.78
C GLU A 149 -10.60 -8.82 -2.98
N LEU A 150 -10.03 -8.55 -4.16
CA LEU A 150 -10.19 -9.40 -5.33
C LEU A 150 -9.55 -10.79 -5.12
N GLU A 151 -8.31 -10.84 -4.62
CA GLU A 151 -7.62 -12.11 -4.32
C GLU A 151 -8.39 -12.94 -3.29
N ASP A 152 -8.91 -12.32 -2.22
CA ASP A 152 -9.72 -12.99 -1.20
C ASP A 152 -11.05 -13.54 -1.79
N ALA A 153 -11.68 -12.78 -2.69
CA ALA A 153 -12.89 -13.20 -3.38
C ALA A 153 -12.65 -14.35 -4.36
N GLU A 154 -11.54 -14.31 -5.11
CA GLU A 154 -11.13 -15.39 -6.02
C GLU A 154 -10.89 -16.69 -5.26
N HIS A 155 -10.19 -16.62 -4.13
CA HIS A 155 -9.96 -17.79 -3.29
C HIS A 155 -11.27 -18.37 -2.72
N SER A 156 -12.20 -17.49 -2.33
CA SER A 156 -13.52 -17.91 -1.85
C SER A 156 -14.33 -18.63 -2.95
N ILE A 157 -14.28 -18.13 -4.19
CA ILE A 157 -14.91 -18.76 -5.35
C ILE A 157 -14.31 -20.15 -5.63
N GLU A 158 -12.99 -20.29 -5.52
CA GLU A 158 -12.30 -21.56 -5.71
C GLU A 158 -12.78 -22.62 -4.71
N ILE A 159 -12.87 -22.27 -3.42
CA ILE A 159 -13.38 -23.16 -2.37
C ILE A 159 -14.84 -23.55 -2.64
N LEU A 160 -15.69 -22.58 -3.00
CA LEU A 160 -17.10 -22.84 -3.30
C LEU A 160 -17.26 -23.78 -4.50
N ASN A 161 -16.45 -23.62 -5.54
CA ASN A 161 -16.45 -24.51 -6.70
C ASN A 161 -16.01 -25.94 -6.35
N ALA A 162 -14.98 -26.09 -5.52
CA ALA A 162 -14.56 -27.41 -5.03
C ALA A 162 -15.69 -28.10 -4.26
N ASN A 163 -16.35 -27.37 -3.36
CA ASN A 163 -17.51 -27.88 -2.60
C ASN A 163 -18.68 -28.25 -3.52
N LEU A 164 -18.99 -27.42 -4.52
CA LEU A 164 -20.04 -27.70 -5.49
C LEU A 164 -19.76 -28.98 -6.29
N ASN A 165 -18.50 -29.18 -6.71
CA ASN A 165 -18.09 -30.39 -7.41
C ASN A 165 -18.24 -31.64 -6.54
N GLU A 166 -17.84 -31.56 -5.27
CA GLU A 166 -18.02 -32.66 -4.31
C GLU A 166 -19.51 -33.01 -4.14
N GLN A 167 -20.40 -32.01 -4.02
CA GLN A 167 -21.84 -32.25 -3.96
C GLN A 167 -22.39 -32.87 -5.25
N ASN A 168 -21.93 -32.41 -6.42
CA ASN A 168 -22.32 -33.00 -7.71
C ASN A 168 -21.92 -34.48 -7.80
N MET A 169 -20.74 -34.84 -7.30
CA MET A 169 -20.29 -36.24 -7.24
C MET A 169 -21.17 -37.10 -6.33
N ARG A 170 -21.56 -36.57 -5.16
CA ARG A 170 -22.50 -37.25 -4.24
C ARG A 170 -23.87 -37.46 -4.87
N ILE A 171 -24.40 -36.45 -5.54
CA ILE A 171 -25.68 -36.54 -6.25
C ILE A 171 -25.60 -37.63 -7.33
N ALA A 172 -24.53 -37.65 -8.14
CA ALA A 172 -24.34 -38.67 -9.16
C ALA A 172 -24.28 -40.10 -8.56
N HIS A 173 -23.57 -40.26 -7.44
CA HIS A 173 -23.51 -41.53 -6.72
C HIS A 173 -24.90 -41.99 -6.23
N ILE A 174 -25.66 -41.09 -5.59
CA ILE A 174 -27.01 -41.39 -5.10
C ILE A 174 -27.95 -41.74 -6.25
N LEU A 175 -27.90 -41.01 -7.37
CA LEU A 175 -28.72 -41.30 -8.54
C LEU A 175 -28.43 -42.69 -9.11
N ASN A 176 -27.15 -43.07 -9.21
CA ASN A 176 -26.75 -44.40 -9.66
C ASN A 176 -27.22 -45.50 -8.70
N ALA A 177 -27.04 -45.32 -7.40
CA ALA A 177 -27.52 -46.27 -6.39
C ALA A 177 -29.04 -46.41 -6.43
N SER A 178 -29.77 -45.30 -6.57
CA SER A 178 -31.22 -45.28 -6.72
C SER A 178 -31.69 -46.02 -7.98
N GLN A 179 -30.96 -45.90 -9.08
CA GLN A 179 -31.25 -46.61 -10.33
C GLN A 179 -30.99 -48.12 -10.20
N ASP A 180 -29.89 -48.53 -9.57
CA ASP A 180 -29.58 -49.94 -9.30
C ASP A 180 -30.65 -50.58 -8.40
N LEU A 181 -31.08 -49.86 -7.36
CA LEU A 181 -32.20 -50.29 -6.53
C LEU A 181 -33.48 -50.47 -7.34
N ARG A 182 -33.86 -49.50 -8.20
CA ARG A 182 -35.02 -49.65 -9.09
C ARG A 182 -34.95 -50.93 -9.94
N VAL A 183 -33.80 -51.19 -10.58
CA VAL A 183 -33.61 -52.39 -11.40
C VAL A 183 -33.71 -53.69 -10.58
N LYS A 184 -33.24 -53.69 -9.33
CA LYS A 184 -33.37 -54.85 -8.42
C LYS A 184 -34.83 -55.07 -8.01
N LEU A 185 -35.57 -54.00 -7.70
CA LEU A 185 -36.99 -54.05 -7.37
C LEU A 185 -37.79 -54.66 -8.53
N ASP A 186 -37.52 -54.22 -9.77
CA ASP A 186 -38.17 -54.75 -10.98
C ASP A 186 -37.91 -56.25 -11.21
N LYS A 187 -36.80 -56.80 -10.69
CA LYS A 187 -36.41 -58.21 -10.82
C LYS A 187 -36.99 -59.10 -9.72
N GLU A 188 -37.19 -58.57 -8.51
CA GLU A 188 -37.48 -59.38 -7.31
C GLU A 188 -38.98 -59.56 -7.03
N GLY A 189 -39.86 -58.90 -7.79
CA GLY A 189 -41.31 -59.05 -7.72
C GLY A 189 -41.93 -58.28 -6.54
N ASP A 190 -42.96 -57.48 -6.84
CA ASP A 190 -43.50 -56.41 -5.98
C ASP A 190 -43.82 -56.80 -4.52
N LYS A 191 -44.15 -58.06 -4.25
CA LYS A 191 -44.65 -58.47 -2.92
C LYS A 191 -43.55 -58.66 -1.87
N ALA A 192 -42.48 -59.38 -2.19
CA ALA A 192 -41.39 -59.66 -1.25
C ALA A 192 -40.59 -58.39 -0.92
N VAL A 193 -40.52 -57.50 -1.89
CA VAL A 193 -39.86 -56.19 -1.83
C VAL A 193 -40.56 -55.25 -0.85
N VAL A 194 -41.88 -55.10 -0.97
CA VAL A 194 -42.66 -54.19 -0.11
C VAL A 194 -42.63 -54.65 1.34
N GLU A 195 -42.69 -55.96 1.60
CA GLU A 195 -42.56 -56.53 2.94
C GLU A 195 -41.18 -56.22 3.56
N ARG A 196 -40.10 -56.36 2.78
CA ARG A 196 -38.74 -56.12 3.26
C ARG A 196 -38.44 -54.63 3.49
N LEU A 197 -38.94 -53.76 2.61
CA LEU A 197 -38.81 -52.31 2.76
C LEU A 197 -39.57 -51.81 3.99
N THR A 198 -40.75 -52.38 4.24
CA THR A 198 -41.57 -52.07 5.43
C THR A 198 -40.82 -52.43 6.72
N LEU A 199 -40.23 -53.64 6.79
CA LEU A 199 -39.42 -54.08 7.94
C LEU A 199 -38.19 -53.20 8.20
N LEU A 200 -37.52 -52.75 7.13
CA LEU A 200 -36.39 -51.84 7.25
C LEU A 200 -36.83 -50.46 7.73
N PHE A 201 -37.96 -49.95 7.25
CA PHE A 201 -38.49 -48.65 7.66
C PHE A 201 -38.88 -48.64 9.14
N GLU A 202 -39.49 -49.72 9.63
CA GLU A 202 -39.78 -49.91 11.06
C GLU A 202 -38.50 -49.96 11.89
N SER A 203 -37.47 -50.68 11.41
CA SER A 203 -36.18 -50.77 12.10
C SER A 203 -35.45 -49.41 12.15
N LEU A 204 -35.51 -48.63 11.07
CA LEU A 204 -34.88 -47.31 10.97
C LEU A 204 -35.56 -46.31 11.91
N LYS A 205 -36.90 -46.35 12.00
CA LYS A 205 -37.67 -45.53 12.94
C LYS A 205 -37.37 -45.85 14.40
N VAL A 206 -37.11 -47.12 14.73
CA VAL A 206 -36.66 -47.52 16.08
C VAL A 206 -35.25 -46.98 16.37
N LEU A 207 -34.35 -46.99 15.38
CA LEU A 207 -33.00 -46.45 15.54
C LEU A 207 -32.99 -44.93 15.67
N GLU A 208 -33.78 -44.21 14.89
CA GLU A 208 -33.94 -42.75 14.97
C GLU A 208 -34.44 -42.30 16.35
N ASN A 209 -35.39 -43.05 16.93
CA ASN A 209 -35.85 -42.82 18.30
C ASN A 209 -34.74 -43.09 19.33
N LYS A 210 -33.98 -44.18 19.18
CA LYS A 210 -32.83 -44.50 20.06
C LYS A 210 -31.72 -43.47 19.97
N GLU A 211 -31.43 -42.94 18.78
CA GLU A 211 -30.45 -41.87 18.59
C GLU A 211 -30.92 -40.59 19.27
N SER A 212 -32.21 -40.25 19.13
CA SER A 212 -32.81 -39.10 19.80
C SER A 212 -32.73 -39.23 21.34
N ASP A 213 -33.03 -40.42 21.87
CA ASP A 213 -32.88 -40.73 23.30
C ASP A 213 -31.41 -40.62 23.76
N SER A 214 -30.48 -41.12 22.95
CA SER A 214 -29.04 -41.07 23.24
C SER A 214 -28.50 -39.63 23.20
N ARG A 215 -28.97 -38.82 22.25
CA ARG A 215 -28.63 -37.40 22.11
C ARG A 215 -29.19 -36.59 23.29
N SER A 216 -30.39 -36.90 23.75
CA SER A 216 -30.99 -36.31 24.95
C SER A 216 -30.20 -36.67 26.22
N TYR A 217 -29.83 -37.94 26.37
CA TYR A 217 -29.00 -38.44 27.47
C TYR A 217 -27.63 -37.75 27.51
N CYS A 218 -26.96 -37.59 26.36
CA CYS A 218 -25.68 -36.86 26.30
C CYS A 218 -25.84 -35.39 26.68
N LYS A 219 -26.89 -34.70 26.21
CA LYS A 219 -27.15 -33.30 26.57
C LYS A 219 -27.41 -33.11 28.07
N GLN A 220 -28.11 -34.04 28.73
CA GLN A 220 -28.34 -33.97 30.17
C GLN A 220 -27.09 -34.28 30.99
N ASN A 221 -26.26 -35.21 30.51
CA ASN A 221 -25.06 -35.67 31.22
C ASN A 221 -23.77 -34.96 30.80
N ASP A 222 -23.75 -34.02 29.86
CA ASP A 222 -22.58 -33.18 29.60
C ASP A 222 -22.43 -32.06 30.63
N SER A 223 -23.52 -31.62 31.28
CA SER A 223 -23.48 -30.51 32.25
C SER A 223 -22.78 -30.90 33.57
N SER A 224 -23.09 -32.10 34.12
CA SER A 224 -22.56 -32.55 35.42
C SER A 224 -21.05 -32.85 35.42
N PRO A 225 -20.49 -33.60 34.45
CA PRO A 225 -19.06 -33.91 34.41
C PRO A 225 -18.21 -32.70 34.02
N GLN A 226 -18.76 -31.72 33.32
CA GLN A 226 -18.05 -30.50 32.96
C GLN A 226 -17.79 -29.63 34.20
N ASP A 227 -18.80 -29.50 35.07
CA ASP A 227 -18.65 -28.86 36.38
C ASP A 227 -17.71 -29.67 37.31
N ASP A 228 -17.77 -31.00 37.25
CA ASP A 228 -16.88 -31.88 38.01
C ASP A 228 -15.41 -31.79 37.53
N VAL A 229 -15.17 -31.72 36.22
CA VAL A 229 -13.82 -31.55 35.64
C VAL A 229 -13.27 -30.17 36.00
N ILE A 230 -14.06 -29.10 35.89
CA ILE A 230 -13.64 -27.75 36.28
C ILE A 230 -13.32 -27.69 37.78
N ARG A 231 -14.15 -28.33 38.62
CA ARG A 231 -13.92 -28.42 40.07
C ARG A 231 -12.65 -29.19 40.39
N LEU A 232 -12.47 -30.37 39.81
CA LEU A 232 -11.29 -31.22 40.04
C LEU A 232 -10.00 -30.58 39.51
N GLU A 233 -10.04 -29.87 38.37
CA GLU A 233 -8.89 -29.12 37.86
C GLU A 233 -8.52 -27.97 38.80
N LYS A 234 -9.50 -27.29 39.40
CA LYS A 234 -9.26 -26.24 40.40
C LYS A 234 -8.69 -26.82 41.71
N GLU A 235 -9.17 -27.98 42.15
CA GLU A 235 -8.62 -28.71 43.30
C GLU A 235 -7.18 -29.15 43.05
N MET A 236 -6.85 -29.68 41.87
CA MET A 236 -5.47 -30.04 41.50
C MET A 236 -4.53 -28.82 41.47
N LEU A 237 -4.96 -27.68 40.93
CA LEU A 237 -4.19 -26.43 40.96
C LEU A 237 -3.94 -25.94 42.41
N SER A 238 -4.91 -26.14 43.30
CA SER A 238 -4.74 -25.83 44.72
C SER A 238 -3.78 -26.79 45.43
N TYR A 239 -3.79 -28.07 45.05
CA TYR A 239 -2.90 -29.11 45.58
C TYR A 239 -1.43 -28.89 45.17
N GLU A 240 -1.19 -28.45 43.93
CA GLU A 240 0.14 -28.06 43.44
C GLU A 240 0.67 -26.79 44.13
N ALA A 241 -0.20 -25.83 44.48
CA ALA A 241 0.20 -24.65 45.24
C ALA A 241 0.59 -24.97 46.70
N SER A 242 -0.09 -25.93 47.33
CA SER A 242 0.22 -26.38 48.70
C SER A 242 1.43 -27.32 48.82
N LYS A 243 1.96 -27.84 47.70
CA LYS A 243 3.10 -28.77 47.69
C LYS A 243 4.46 -28.11 48.00
N SER A 244 4.48 -26.80 48.25
CA SER A 244 5.68 -26.05 48.66
C SER A 244 5.96 -26.06 50.17
N SER A 245 5.12 -26.68 51.00
CA SER A 245 5.45 -26.87 52.42
C SER A 245 4.96 -28.21 52.98
N PHE A 246 5.97 -29.02 53.35
CA PHE A 246 5.98 -30.02 54.42
C PHE A 246 5.57 -31.48 54.10
N ASP A 247 6.53 -32.36 54.41
CA ASP A 247 6.42 -33.82 54.52
C ASP A 247 5.61 -34.20 55.77
N ASP A 248 4.47 -34.86 55.59
CA ASP A 248 4.07 -35.94 56.50
C ASP A 248 3.04 -36.86 55.83
N PHE A 249 3.27 -38.16 55.96
CA PHE A 249 2.50 -39.22 55.33
C PHE A 249 1.19 -39.46 56.10
N GLY A 250 0.06 -39.29 55.42
CA GLY A 250 -1.25 -39.69 55.91
C GLY A 250 -2.10 -40.22 54.76
N ASP A 251 -2.35 -41.53 54.80
CA ASP A 251 -3.23 -42.35 53.98
C ASP A 251 -4.48 -41.62 53.45
N PHE A 252 -4.51 -41.36 52.14
CA PHE A 252 -5.74 -41.07 51.41
C PHE A 252 -5.75 -41.85 50.10
N SER A 253 -6.47 -42.96 50.15
CA SER A 253 -7.23 -43.58 49.07
C SER A 253 -7.15 -42.87 47.73
N CYS A 254 -6.70 -43.61 46.72
CA CYS A 254 -7.00 -43.41 45.31
C CYS A 254 -8.32 -42.66 45.04
N ASP A 255 -8.43 -41.76 44.08
CA ASP A 255 -7.46 -41.23 43.13
C ASP A 255 -8.18 -40.10 42.36
N PRO A 256 -7.97 -38.82 42.72
CA PRO A 256 -8.52 -37.68 41.98
C PRO A 256 -8.13 -37.70 40.50
N LEU A 257 -6.97 -38.29 40.18
CA LEU A 257 -6.48 -38.45 38.82
C LEU A 257 -7.26 -39.54 38.05
N GLU A 258 -7.62 -40.66 38.68
CA GLU A 258 -8.53 -41.66 38.08
C GLU A 258 -9.93 -41.11 37.86
N LYS A 259 -10.48 -40.35 38.82
CA LYS A 259 -11.79 -39.70 38.65
C LYS A 259 -11.76 -38.70 37.50
N LEU A 260 -10.69 -37.90 37.38
CA LEU A 260 -10.50 -36.99 36.26
C LEU A 260 -10.32 -37.73 34.93
N LYS A 261 -9.55 -38.83 34.91
CA LYS A 261 -9.39 -39.68 33.72
C LYS A 261 -10.72 -40.26 33.28
N SER A 262 -11.50 -40.82 34.21
CA SER A 262 -12.83 -41.37 33.94
C SER A 262 -13.77 -40.29 33.37
N ALA A 263 -13.83 -39.11 33.99
CA ALA A 263 -14.65 -37.99 33.49
C ALA A 263 -14.19 -37.50 32.11
N LYS A 264 -12.87 -37.43 31.85
CA LYS A 264 -12.32 -37.08 30.53
C LYS A 264 -12.60 -38.15 29.47
N THR A 265 -12.61 -39.43 29.83
CA THR A 265 -12.97 -40.53 28.93
C THR A 265 -14.45 -40.49 28.53
N VAL A 266 -15.35 -40.22 29.48
CA VAL A 266 -16.79 -40.04 29.19
C VAL A 266 -17.00 -38.86 28.23
N ARG A 267 -16.33 -37.74 28.48
CA ARG A 267 -16.37 -36.57 27.58
C ARG A 267 -15.80 -36.87 26.18
N ALA A 268 -14.69 -37.60 26.09
CA ALA A 268 -14.12 -38.00 24.81
C ALA A 268 -15.05 -38.91 24.01
N PHE A 269 -15.80 -39.79 24.69
CA PHE A 269 -16.82 -40.63 24.05
C PHE A 269 -17.98 -39.80 23.50
N CYS A 270 -18.46 -38.79 24.24
CA CYS A 270 -19.49 -37.87 23.79
C CYS A 270 -19.02 -36.99 22.59
N TYR A 271 -17.77 -36.52 22.60
CA TYR A 271 -17.20 -35.75 21.48
C TYR A 271 -17.00 -36.59 20.20
N LEU A 272 -16.64 -37.88 20.33
CA LEU A 272 -16.50 -38.78 19.18
C LEU A 272 -17.84 -39.04 18.48
N ILE A 273 -18.94 -39.07 19.23
CA ILE A 273 -20.28 -39.17 18.67
C ILE A 273 -20.67 -37.89 17.91
N PHE A 274 -20.23 -36.71 18.40
CA PHE A 274 -20.51 -35.42 17.76
C PHE A 274 -19.66 -35.13 16.50
N LEU A 275 -18.48 -35.74 16.38
CA LEU A 275 -17.56 -35.56 15.23
C LEU A 275 -17.78 -36.56 14.07
N LEU A 276 -18.71 -37.50 14.23
CA LEU A 276 -19.13 -38.45 13.17
C LEU A 276 -20.39 -37.96 12.41
N GLU A 277 -20.89 -36.76 12.73
CA GLU A 277 -21.84 -35.96 11.92
C GLU A 277 -21.09 -35.11 10.88
#